data_AF-A0A483APC0-F1
#
_entry.id   AF-A0A483APC0-F1
#
_cell.length_a   1.000
_cell.length_b   1.000
_cell.length_c   1.000
_cell.angle_alpha   90.00
_cell.angle_beta   90.00
_cell.angle_gamma   90.00
#
_symmetry.space_group_name_H-M   'P 1'
#
loop_
_entity.id
_entity.type
_entity.pdbx_description
1 polymer ?
#
loop_
_entity_poly.entity_id
_entity_poly.type
_entity_poly.pdbx_seq_one_letter_code
_entity_poly.pdbx_strand_id
1 'polypeptide(L)'
;MLVLNDKLKHPSLIDLDNVENSVLVKNVIQQVKNYKEQLRKLSQRGGMKDSELKALEPQLPTWWGYELKAMKETDPNKKNEIYRKGLRAYPESFELCVNYANFLTIIGKDHDQAEKHYKKALELEPNDAAVNGNYAKFLLIKGEESQAQVYLDKAFNSVDNQQDLLVELWFYRLAHYPDYRQQAIEQLDVLLEMGGKSIGWDFSVNIERAKEQGFEPIELLQQYADKISQ
;
A
#
# COMPACT_ATOMS: atom_id res chain seq x y z
N MET A 1 -31.76 5.68 50.86
CA MET A 1 -32.24 6.93 50.22
C MET A 1 -31.33 7.16 49.03
N LEU A 2 -31.63 6.69 47.82
CA LEU A 2 -32.82 6.93 47.00
C LEU A 2 -33.06 8.44 46.80
N VAL A 3 -33.04 8.81 45.51
CA VAL A 3 -33.60 9.99 44.85
C VAL A 3 -32.73 11.26 44.79
N LEU A 4 -32.02 11.41 43.66
CA LEU A 4 -32.24 12.52 42.72
C LEU A 4 -31.59 12.18 41.37
N ASN A 5 -32.33 11.39 40.57
CA ASN A 5 -32.15 11.26 39.13
C ASN A 5 -33.08 12.31 38.44
N ASP A 6 -32.89 12.51 37.13
CA ASP A 6 -33.94 12.93 36.17
C ASP A 6 -34.05 14.37 35.62
N LYS A 7 -32.96 15.13 35.38
CA LYS A 7 -33.08 16.33 34.50
C LYS A 7 -31.99 16.64 33.47
N LEU A 8 -31.04 15.74 33.19
CA LEU A 8 -30.14 15.91 32.05
C LEU A 8 -30.10 14.63 31.21
N LYS A 9 -31.20 14.39 30.48
CA LYS A 9 -31.16 13.53 29.29
C LYS A 9 -30.34 14.23 28.22
N HIS A 10 -29.01 14.22 28.35
CA HIS A 10 -28.16 14.34 27.17
C HIS A 10 -28.07 12.93 26.59
N PRO A 11 -28.66 12.64 25.42
CA PRO A 11 -28.27 11.46 24.68
C PRO A 11 -26.75 11.54 24.51
N SER A 12 -26.06 10.42 24.68
CA SER A 12 -24.65 10.34 24.31
C SER A 12 -24.51 10.90 22.89
N LEU A 13 -23.66 11.91 22.71
CA LEU A 13 -23.37 12.52 21.40
C LEU A 13 -22.77 11.51 20.40
N ILE A 14 -22.46 10.31 20.88
CA ILE A 14 -21.96 9.19 20.11
C ILE A 14 -23.08 8.15 20.10
N ASP A 15 -23.75 8.08 18.97
CA ASP A 15 -24.58 6.93 18.60
C ASP A 15 -23.63 5.79 18.22
N LEU A 16 -23.39 4.88 19.15
CA LEU A 16 -22.48 3.74 18.98
C LEU A 16 -23.01 2.71 17.97
N ASP A 17 -24.29 2.80 17.59
CA ASP A 17 -24.93 1.94 16.60
C ASP A 17 -24.87 2.56 15.18
N ASN A 18 -24.38 3.80 15.04
CA ASN A 18 -24.33 4.55 13.77
C ASN A 18 -23.06 5.41 13.63
N VAL A 19 -21.95 4.92 14.18
CA VAL A 19 -20.64 5.60 14.28
C VAL A 19 -20.14 6.10 12.93
N GLU A 20 -20.37 5.35 11.85
CA GLU A 20 -19.98 5.73 10.48
C GLU A 20 -20.66 7.02 9.98
N ASN A 21 -21.84 7.35 10.52
CA ASN A 21 -22.57 8.55 10.15
C ASN A 21 -22.27 9.78 11.01
N SER A 22 -21.51 9.61 12.10
CA SER A 22 -21.08 10.69 12.98
C SER A 22 -20.25 11.72 12.21
N VAL A 23 -20.57 13.00 12.38
CA VAL A 23 -19.83 14.12 11.78
C VAL A 23 -18.34 14.05 12.15
N LEU A 24 -18.03 13.63 13.38
CA LEU A 24 -16.65 13.48 13.85
C LEU A 24 -15.91 12.38 13.07
N VAL A 25 -16.55 11.23 12.89
CA VAL A 25 -15.97 10.06 12.19
C VAL A 25 -15.84 10.34 10.70
N LYS A 26 -16.84 10.96 10.08
CA LYS A 26 -16.78 11.45 8.71
C LYS A 26 -15.65 12.43 8.50
N ASN A 27 -15.44 13.36 9.44
CA ASN A 27 -14.34 14.32 9.36
C ASN A 27 -12.98 13.62 9.49
N VAL A 28 -12.81 12.68 10.43
CA VAL A 28 -11.57 11.90 10.58
C VAL A 28 -11.29 11.06 9.35
N ILE A 29 -12.29 10.36 8.81
CA ILE A 29 -12.18 9.58 7.56
C ILE A 29 -11.82 10.50 6.39
N GLN A 30 -12.47 11.66 6.28
CA GLN A 30 -12.17 12.63 5.22
C GLN A 30 -10.75 13.20 5.37
N GLN A 31 -10.30 13.40 6.61
CA GLN A 31 -8.94 13.86 6.89
C GLN A 31 -7.92 12.78 6.50
N VAL A 32 -8.16 11.51 6.84
CA VAL A 32 -7.35 10.36 6.41
C VAL A 32 -7.34 10.23 4.90
N LYS A 33 -8.49 10.38 4.21
CA LYS A 33 -8.56 10.38 2.74
C LYS A 33 -7.76 11.53 2.13
N ASN A 34 -7.88 12.73 2.68
CA ASN A 34 -7.12 13.89 2.25
C ASN A 34 -5.61 13.67 2.46
N TYR A 35 -5.21 13.03 3.58
CA TYR A 35 -3.82 12.67 3.84
C TYR A 35 -3.30 11.59 2.89
N LYS A 36 -4.09 10.55 2.62
CA LYS A 36 -3.75 9.51 1.62
C LYS A 36 -3.57 10.11 0.23
N GLU A 37 -4.44 11.03 -0.17
CA GLU A 37 -4.33 11.74 -1.44
C GLU A 37 -3.12 12.70 -1.48
N GLN A 38 -2.80 13.33 -0.36
CA GLN A 38 -1.57 14.11 -0.23
C GLN A 38 -0.33 13.21 -0.32
N LEU A 39 -0.32 12.03 0.31
CA LEU A 39 0.74 11.04 0.18
C LEU A 39 0.93 10.56 -1.25
N ARG A 40 -0.17 10.28 -1.96
CA ARG A 40 -0.14 9.93 -3.38
C ARG A 40 0.53 11.04 -4.20
N LYS A 41 0.15 12.29 -3.96
CA LYS A 41 0.78 13.48 -4.58
C LYS A 41 2.25 13.67 -4.17
N LEU A 42 2.63 13.30 -2.94
CA LEU A 42 3.98 13.39 -2.41
C LEU A 42 4.92 12.36 -3.06
N SER A 43 4.42 11.13 -3.26
CA SER A 43 5.11 10.07 -3.99
C SER A 43 5.42 10.49 -5.44
N GLN A 44 4.49 11.23 -6.05
CA GLN A 44 4.63 11.72 -7.43
C GLN A 44 5.58 12.92 -7.60
N ARG A 45 5.99 13.62 -6.52
CA ARG A 45 6.70 14.91 -6.61
C ARG A 45 8.13 14.95 -6.05
N GLY A 46 8.71 13.82 -5.66
CA GLY A 46 10.11 13.78 -5.21
C GLY A 46 10.36 14.32 -3.79
N GLY A 47 9.34 14.32 -2.93
CA GLY A 47 9.48 14.58 -1.48
C GLY A 47 9.08 15.99 -0.99
N MET A 48 8.82 16.10 0.32
CA MET A 48 8.43 17.32 1.05
C MET A 48 9.67 18.03 1.63
N LYS A 49 9.69 19.37 1.64
CA LYS A 49 10.79 20.12 2.30
C LYS A 49 10.72 19.95 3.82
N ASP A 50 11.87 19.90 4.48
CA ASP A 50 11.96 19.69 5.94
C ASP A 50 11.15 20.71 6.76
N SER A 51 11.04 21.95 6.28
CA SER A 51 10.25 23.01 6.91
C SER A 51 8.75 22.76 6.88
N GLU A 52 8.25 22.17 5.78
CA GLU A 52 6.83 21.84 5.59
C GLU A 52 6.45 20.65 6.46
N LEU A 53 7.34 19.66 6.55
CA LEU A 53 7.15 18.48 7.38
C LEU A 53 7.08 18.83 8.87
N LYS A 54 7.97 19.71 9.32
CA LYS A 54 8.03 20.17 10.70
C LYS A 54 6.79 20.96 11.12
N ALA A 55 6.16 21.67 10.19
CA ALA A 55 4.91 22.39 10.44
C ALA A 55 3.70 21.45 10.57
N LEU A 56 3.74 20.29 9.91
CA LEU A 56 2.69 19.28 9.95
C LEU A 56 2.85 18.30 11.13
N GLU A 57 4.06 18.12 11.65
CA GLU A 57 4.40 17.15 12.72
C GLU A 57 3.41 17.11 13.90
N PRO A 58 2.91 18.24 14.45
CA PRO A 58 1.94 18.22 15.56
C PRO A 58 0.55 17.69 15.20
N GLN A 59 0.23 17.59 13.90
CA GLN A 59 -1.08 17.23 13.36
C GLN A 59 -1.11 15.81 12.78
N LEU A 60 0.05 15.15 12.69
CA LEU A 60 0.16 13.82 12.08
C LEU A 60 -0.22 12.74 13.11
N PRO A 61 -0.85 11.64 12.66
CA PRO A 61 -0.98 10.45 13.49
C PRO A 61 0.37 10.03 14.04
N THR A 62 0.42 9.59 15.29
CA THR A 62 1.70 9.37 15.98
C THR A 62 2.53 8.22 15.40
N TRP A 63 1.91 7.29 14.67
CA TRP A 63 2.61 6.26 13.87
C TRP A 63 3.41 6.87 12.70
N TRP A 64 2.94 7.99 12.15
CA TRP A 64 3.53 8.67 11.00
C TRP A 64 4.94 9.19 11.28
N GLY A 65 5.20 9.63 12.52
CA GLY A 65 6.54 10.06 12.93
C GLY A 65 7.59 8.96 12.77
N TYR A 66 7.20 7.68 12.85
CA TYR A 66 8.09 6.55 12.57
C TYR A 66 8.27 6.35 11.07
N GLU A 67 7.22 6.47 10.27
CA GLU A 67 7.30 6.38 8.82
C GLU A 67 8.26 7.43 8.24
N LEU A 68 8.12 8.70 8.65
CA LEU A 68 9.01 9.77 8.17
C LEU A 68 10.48 9.54 8.50
N LYS A 69 10.74 9.03 9.70
CA LYS A 69 12.10 8.65 10.12
C LYS A 69 12.62 7.50 9.26
N ALA A 70 11.79 6.50 8.99
CA ALA A 70 12.16 5.37 8.15
C ALA A 70 12.40 5.78 6.69
N MET A 71 11.59 6.68 6.12
CA MET A 71 11.75 7.18 4.76
C MET A 71 13.08 7.93 4.57
N LYS A 72 13.51 8.70 5.57
CA LYS A 72 14.78 9.48 5.55
C LYS A 72 16.02 8.64 5.88
N GLU A 73 15.86 7.51 6.54
CA GLU A 73 16.96 6.66 6.95
C GLU A 73 17.44 5.79 5.77
N THR A 74 18.72 5.91 5.45
CA THR A 74 19.36 5.19 4.35
C THR A 74 20.02 3.89 4.79
N ASP A 75 20.39 3.77 6.07
CA ASP A 75 20.93 2.54 6.65
C ASP A 75 19.80 1.51 6.89
N PRO A 76 19.83 0.35 6.22
CA PRO A 76 18.76 -0.64 6.35
C PRO A 76 18.57 -1.18 7.78
N ASN A 77 19.65 -1.29 8.57
CA ASN A 77 19.55 -1.80 9.94
C ASN A 77 18.88 -0.77 10.85
N LYS A 78 19.24 0.50 10.72
CA LYS A 78 18.56 1.59 11.47
C LYS A 78 17.11 1.74 11.04
N LYS A 79 16.82 1.65 9.74
CA LYS A 79 15.46 1.69 9.19
C LYS A 79 14.60 0.54 9.74
N ASN A 80 15.15 -0.67 9.80
CA ASN A 80 14.54 -1.83 10.43
C ASN A 80 14.20 -1.54 11.92
N GLU A 81 15.14 -0.97 12.68
CA GLU A 81 14.90 -0.63 14.08
C GLU A 81 13.81 0.46 14.25
N ILE A 82 13.73 1.43 13.35
CA ILE A 82 12.67 2.45 13.35
C ILE A 82 11.30 1.79 13.18
N TYR A 83 11.13 0.92 12.18
CA TYR A 83 9.86 0.19 11.99
C TYR A 83 9.51 -0.67 13.21
N ARG A 84 10.48 -1.40 13.77
CA ARG A 84 10.26 -2.21 14.99
C ARG A 84 9.88 -1.37 16.20
N LYS A 85 10.42 -0.15 16.35
CA LYS A 85 10.01 0.79 17.40
C LYS A 85 8.60 1.31 17.14
N GLY A 86 8.28 1.66 15.89
CA GLY A 86 6.96 2.11 15.47
C GLY A 86 5.88 1.08 15.77
N LEU A 87 6.09 -0.18 15.37
CA LEU A 87 5.14 -1.26 15.60
C LEU A 87 5.07 -1.74 17.06
N ARG A 88 6.09 -1.47 17.89
CA ARG A 88 5.96 -1.65 19.35
C ARG A 88 5.06 -0.58 19.99
N ALA A 89 5.09 0.65 19.46
CA ALA A 89 4.24 1.74 19.94
C ALA A 89 2.82 1.65 19.36
N TYR A 90 2.69 1.18 18.12
CA TYR A 90 1.43 1.10 17.36
C TYR A 90 1.29 -0.28 16.69
N PRO A 91 1.02 -1.33 17.47
CA PRO A 91 0.98 -2.71 16.97
C PRO A 91 -0.13 -2.98 15.93
N GLU A 92 -1.17 -2.13 15.90
CA GLU A 92 -2.29 -2.23 14.96
C GLU A 92 -2.23 -1.16 13.87
N SER A 93 -1.10 -0.46 13.70
CA SER A 93 -0.95 0.47 12.57
C SER A 93 -0.87 -0.31 11.26
N PHE A 94 -1.96 -0.25 10.50
CA PHE A 94 -2.05 -0.80 9.16
C PHE A 94 -0.92 -0.28 8.26
N GLU A 95 -0.69 1.04 8.23
CA GLU A 95 0.32 1.67 7.38
C GLU A 95 1.75 1.23 7.72
N LEU A 96 2.09 1.16 9.02
CA LEU A 96 3.42 0.68 9.43
C LEU A 96 3.63 -0.80 9.09
N CYS A 97 2.58 -1.63 9.19
CA CYS A 97 2.66 -3.04 8.77
C CYS A 97 2.96 -3.15 7.27
N VAL A 98 2.21 -2.43 6.42
CA VAL A 98 2.39 -2.47 4.96
C VAL A 98 3.77 -1.97 4.55
N ASN A 99 4.18 -0.81 5.06
CA ASN A 99 5.46 -0.20 4.67
C ASN A 99 6.65 -1.01 5.17
N TYR A 100 6.56 -1.58 6.37
CA TYR A 100 7.61 -2.45 6.87
C TYR A 100 7.69 -3.75 6.07
N ALA A 101 6.55 -4.34 5.70
CA ALA A 101 6.53 -5.51 4.81
C ALA A 101 7.21 -5.22 3.46
N ASN A 102 6.87 -4.09 2.82
CA ASN A 102 7.51 -3.65 1.57
C ASN A 102 9.02 -3.46 1.73
N PHE A 103 9.46 -2.81 2.83
CA PHE A 103 10.87 -2.65 3.15
C PHE A 103 11.59 -4.00 3.32
N LEU A 104 10.99 -4.94 4.04
CA LEU A 104 11.55 -6.27 4.28
C LEU A 104 11.59 -7.11 3.00
N THR A 105 10.65 -6.94 2.08
CA THR A 105 10.64 -7.61 0.77
C THR A 105 11.81 -7.15 -0.10
N ILE A 106 12.00 -5.83 -0.27
CA ILE A 106 12.92 -5.29 -1.28
C ILE A 106 14.34 -5.09 -0.74
N ILE A 107 14.46 -4.56 0.49
CA ILE A 107 15.75 -4.12 1.05
C ILE A 107 16.21 -5.07 2.14
N GLY A 108 15.33 -5.42 3.08
CA GLY A 108 15.66 -6.26 4.23
C GLY A 108 15.90 -7.72 3.86
N LYS A 109 15.29 -8.20 2.76
CA LYS A 109 15.28 -9.60 2.30
C LYS A 109 14.90 -10.61 3.39
N ASP A 110 14.08 -10.19 4.35
CA ASP A 110 13.52 -11.04 5.42
C ASP A 110 12.07 -11.36 5.07
N HIS A 111 11.92 -12.38 4.23
CA HIS A 111 10.63 -12.75 3.66
C HIS A 111 9.65 -13.29 4.72
N ASP A 112 10.16 -13.99 5.73
CA ASP A 112 9.32 -14.53 6.81
C ASP A 112 8.66 -13.42 7.62
N GLN A 113 9.40 -12.36 7.92
CA GLN A 113 8.83 -11.19 8.61
C GLN A 113 7.95 -10.35 7.68
N ALA A 114 8.34 -10.19 6.41
CA ALA A 114 7.52 -9.49 5.42
C ALA A 114 6.12 -10.11 5.31
N GLU A 115 6.06 -11.44 5.20
CA GLU A 115 4.80 -12.18 5.08
C GLU A 115 3.90 -12.00 6.30
N LYS A 116 4.46 -12.02 7.52
CA LYS A 116 3.68 -11.77 8.74
C LYS A 116 3.06 -10.37 8.74
N HIS A 117 3.81 -9.36 8.29
CA HIS A 117 3.32 -7.99 8.25
C HIS A 117 2.29 -7.75 7.14
N TYR A 118 2.44 -8.37 5.96
CA TYR A 118 1.38 -8.37 4.94
C TYR A 118 0.10 -9.04 5.45
N LYS A 119 0.22 -10.23 6.05
CA LYS A 119 -0.94 -10.92 6.63
C LYS A 119 -1.61 -10.08 7.71
N LYS A 120 -0.83 -9.45 8.59
CA LYS A 120 -1.39 -8.56 9.61
C LYS A 120 -2.12 -7.34 9.02
N ALA A 121 -1.59 -6.75 7.95
CA ALA A 121 -2.26 -5.66 7.26
C ALA A 121 -3.58 -6.13 6.61
N LEU A 122 -3.59 -7.32 6.00
CA LEU A 122 -4.78 -7.92 5.39
C LEU A 122 -5.80 -8.44 6.42
N GLU A 123 -5.40 -8.73 7.66
CA GLU A 123 -6.33 -8.97 8.77
C GLU A 123 -7.09 -7.70 9.14
N LEU A 124 -6.44 -6.54 9.08
CA LEU A 124 -7.04 -5.24 9.40
C LEU A 124 -7.91 -4.72 8.25
N GLU A 125 -7.41 -4.81 7.02
CA GLU A 125 -8.11 -4.34 5.81
C GLU A 125 -8.05 -5.41 4.70
N PRO A 126 -8.96 -6.41 4.71
CA PRO A 126 -8.89 -7.56 3.80
C PRO A 126 -9.02 -7.21 2.31
N ASN A 127 -9.70 -6.11 2.01
CA ASN A 127 -10.03 -5.69 0.64
C ASN A 127 -9.19 -4.49 0.18
N ASP A 128 -8.12 -4.13 0.90
CA ASP A 128 -7.23 -3.07 0.41
C ASP A 128 -6.51 -3.53 -0.86
N ALA A 129 -6.82 -2.89 -1.98
CA ALA A 129 -6.33 -3.31 -3.29
C ALA A 129 -4.80 -3.22 -3.39
N ALA A 130 -4.20 -2.18 -2.81
CA ALA A 130 -2.76 -1.97 -2.86
C ALA A 130 -2.03 -3.01 -2.01
N VAL A 131 -2.54 -3.37 -0.83
CA VAL A 131 -1.93 -4.42 0.00
C VAL A 131 -2.08 -5.79 -0.63
N ASN A 132 -3.25 -6.12 -1.20
CA ASN A 132 -3.44 -7.35 -1.95
C ASN A 132 -2.46 -7.42 -3.15
N GLY A 133 -2.27 -6.32 -3.89
CA GLY A 133 -1.30 -6.23 -4.98
C GLY A 133 0.16 -6.38 -4.53
N ASN A 134 0.55 -5.70 -3.45
CA ASN A 134 1.89 -5.78 -2.87
C ASN A 134 2.21 -7.18 -2.35
N TYR A 135 1.24 -7.82 -1.67
CA TYR A 135 1.42 -9.17 -1.20
C TYR A 135 1.47 -10.17 -2.35
N ALA A 136 0.69 -9.97 -3.42
CA ALA A 136 0.81 -10.77 -4.64
C ALA A 136 2.20 -10.63 -5.29
N LYS A 137 2.75 -9.40 -5.39
CA LYS A 137 4.14 -9.17 -5.83
C LYS A 137 5.13 -9.95 -4.97
N PHE A 138 5.02 -9.87 -3.65
CA PHE A 138 5.87 -10.60 -2.72
C PHE A 138 5.80 -12.12 -2.95
N LEU A 139 4.60 -12.68 -3.13
CA LEU A 139 4.41 -14.10 -3.40
C LEU A 139 5.01 -14.52 -4.75
N LEU A 140 4.90 -13.66 -5.79
CA LEU A 140 5.56 -13.88 -7.08
C LEU A 140 7.09 -13.94 -6.94
N ILE A 141 7.68 -13.05 -6.13
CA ILE A 141 9.12 -13.05 -5.82
C ILE A 141 9.52 -14.36 -5.10
N LYS A 142 8.66 -14.90 -4.23
CA LYS A 142 8.87 -16.20 -3.59
C LYS A 142 8.63 -17.40 -4.51
N GLY A 143 8.07 -17.20 -5.70
CA GLY A 143 7.66 -18.28 -6.60
C GLY A 143 6.34 -18.97 -6.22
N GLU A 144 5.54 -18.36 -5.36
CA GLU A 144 4.25 -18.87 -4.88
C GLU A 144 3.11 -18.40 -5.80
N GLU A 145 3.21 -18.70 -7.09
CA GLU A 145 2.36 -18.15 -8.18
C GLU A 145 0.86 -18.40 -7.98
N SER A 146 0.47 -19.63 -7.63
CA SER A 146 -0.95 -19.95 -7.43
C SER A 146 -1.57 -19.13 -6.29
N GLN A 147 -0.80 -18.86 -5.24
CA GLN A 147 -1.26 -18.03 -4.14
C GLN A 147 -1.26 -16.55 -4.53
N ALA A 148 -0.23 -16.09 -5.24
CA ALA A 148 -0.15 -14.73 -5.75
C ALA A 148 -1.38 -14.39 -6.62
N GLN A 149 -1.84 -15.32 -7.45
CA GLN A 149 -3.01 -15.12 -8.31
C GLN A 149 -4.26 -14.78 -7.51
N VAL A 150 -4.49 -15.46 -6.38
CA VAL A 150 -5.63 -15.20 -5.51
C VAL A 150 -5.63 -13.76 -4.99
N TYR A 151 -4.45 -13.26 -4.59
CA TYR A 151 -4.33 -11.89 -4.09
C TYR A 151 -4.36 -10.84 -5.21
N LEU A 152 -3.83 -11.17 -6.39
CA LEU A 152 -4.00 -10.36 -7.60
C LEU A 152 -5.48 -10.20 -7.96
N ASP A 153 -6.25 -11.28 -7.94
CA ASP A 153 -7.68 -11.24 -8.23
C ASP A 153 -8.45 -10.41 -7.19
N LYS A 154 -8.10 -10.53 -5.91
CA LYS A 154 -8.64 -9.65 -4.84
C LYS A 154 -8.31 -8.19 -5.08
N ALA A 155 -7.08 -7.88 -5.49
CA ALA A 155 -6.65 -6.54 -5.83
C ALA A 155 -7.48 -5.97 -6.99
N PHE A 156 -7.64 -6.72 -8.08
CA PHE A 156 -8.49 -6.33 -9.22
C PHE A 156 -9.97 -6.17 -8.86
N ASN A 157 -10.50 -6.97 -7.95
CA ASN A 157 -11.89 -6.86 -7.51
C ASN A 157 -12.14 -5.65 -6.59
N SER A 158 -11.08 -5.13 -5.96
CA SER A 158 -11.19 -4.05 -4.96
C SER A 158 -10.62 -2.73 -5.44
N VAL A 159 -9.88 -2.72 -6.56
CA VAL A 159 -9.30 -1.52 -7.16
C VAL A 159 -10.40 -0.71 -7.83
N ASP A 160 -10.46 0.57 -7.48
CA ASP A 160 -11.33 1.55 -8.16
C ASP A 160 -10.51 2.24 -9.29
N ASN A 161 -10.81 3.48 -9.64
CA ASN A 161 -10.10 4.24 -10.70
C ASN A 161 -8.67 4.69 -10.32
N GLN A 162 -7.84 3.79 -9.76
CA GLN A 162 -6.44 4.00 -9.41
C GLN A 162 -5.53 3.49 -10.53
N GLN A 163 -5.27 4.35 -11.52
CA GLN A 163 -4.49 3.98 -12.72
C GLN A 163 -3.05 3.55 -12.40
N ASP A 164 -2.45 4.12 -11.36
CA ASP A 164 -1.11 3.77 -10.85
C ASP A 164 -1.05 2.32 -10.35
N LEU A 165 -2.01 1.90 -9.54
CA LEU A 165 -2.09 0.52 -9.10
C LEU A 165 -2.45 -0.42 -10.27
N LEU A 166 -3.37 -0.01 -11.14
CA LEU A 166 -3.80 -0.84 -12.27
C LEU A 166 -2.65 -1.17 -13.24
N VAL A 167 -1.75 -0.23 -13.52
CA VAL A 167 -0.59 -0.53 -14.39
C VAL A 167 0.36 -1.54 -13.74
N GLU A 168 0.53 -1.51 -12.42
CA GLU A 168 1.32 -2.51 -11.70
C GLU A 168 0.68 -3.90 -11.74
N LEU A 169 -0.62 -4.00 -11.46
CA LEU A 169 -1.34 -5.28 -11.42
C LEU A 169 -1.37 -5.94 -12.81
N TRP A 170 -1.60 -5.15 -13.86
CA TRP A 170 -1.56 -5.68 -15.24
C TRP A 170 -0.14 -6.05 -15.66
N PHE A 171 0.89 -5.33 -15.22
CA PHE A 171 2.28 -5.72 -15.44
C PHE A 171 2.56 -7.10 -14.82
N TYR A 172 2.10 -7.36 -13.59
CA TYR A 172 2.28 -8.69 -12.97
C TYR A 172 1.55 -9.79 -13.74
N ARG A 173 0.34 -9.51 -14.24
CA ARG A 173 -0.39 -10.46 -15.10
C ARG A 173 0.35 -10.76 -16.40
N LEU A 174 0.87 -9.72 -17.06
CA LEU A 174 1.70 -9.87 -18.24
C LEU A 174 2.93 -10.75 -17.96
N ALA A 175 3.67 -10.44 -16.90
CA ALA A 175 4.92 -11.11 -16.57
C ALA A 175 4.74 -12.60 -16.21
N HIS A 176 3.71 -12.93 -15.42
CA HIS A 176 3.67 -14.22 -14.72
C HIS A 176 2.51 -15.14 -15.14
N TYR A 177 1.51 -14.66 -15.87
CA TYR A 177 0.30 -15.45 -16.16
C TYR A 177 -0.03 -15.52 -17.66
N PRO A 178 0.37 -16.60 -18.36
CA PRO A 178 0.16 -16.78 -19.79
C PRO A 178 -1.27 -16.50 -20.26
N ASP A 179 -2.27 -16.98 -19.51
CA ASP A 179 -3.69 -16.86 -19.85
C ASP A 179 -4.19 -15.41 -19.87
N TYR A 180 -3.51 -14.50 -19.17
CA TYR A 180 -3.88 -13.08 -19.11
C TYR A 180 -3.00 -12.18 -19.98
N ARG A 181 -1.98 -12.69 -20.68
CA ARG A 181 -0.98 -11.84 -21.36
C ARG A 181 -1.58 -10.91 -22.40
N GLN A 182 -2.44 -11.45 -23.26
CA GLN A 182 -3.08 -10.65 -24.29
C GLN A 182 -3.93 -9.53 -23.67
N GLN A 183 -4.77 -9.88 -22.69
CA GLN A 183 -5.59 -8.91 -21.97
C GLN A 183 -4.71 -7.88 -21.25
N ALA A 184 -3.60 -8.30 -20.64
CA ALA A 184 -2.69 -7.41 -19.93
C ALA A 184 -2.05 -6.38 -20.87
N ILE A 185 -1.63 -6.78 -22.07
CA ILE A 185 -1.11 -5.86 -23.10
C ILE A 185 -2.18 -4.82 -23.46
N GLU A 186 -3.39 -5.26 -23.80
CA GLU A 186 -4.50 -4.37 -24.17
C GLU A 186 -4.81 -3.35 -23.07
N GLN A 187 -4.85 -3.80 -21.82
CA GLN A 187 -5.14 -2.92 -20.68
C GLN A 187 -3.98 -1.98 -20.35
N LEU A 188 -2.73 -2.44 -20.44
CA LEU A 188 -1.55 -1.60 -20.23
C LEU A 188 -1.47 -0.48 -21.27
N ASP A 189 -1.76 -0.79 -22.54
CA ASP A 189 -1.76 0.21 -23.61
C ASP A 189 -2.82 1.29 -23.35
N VAL A 190 -4.06 0.89 -23.01
CA VAL A 190 -5.14 1.84 -22.64
C VAL A 190 -4.75 2.70 -21.44
N LEU A 191 -4.23 2.09 -20.38
CA LEU A 191 -3.83 2.81 -19.17
C LEU A 191 -2.71 3.81 -19.46
N LEU A 192 -1.70 3.43 -20.25
CA LEU A 192 -0.60 4.30 -20.63
C LEU A 192 -1.07 5.47 -21.51
N GLU A 193 -2.00 5.24 -22.44
CA GLU A 193 -2.63 6.30 -23.25
C GLU A 193 -3.42 7.30 -22.37
N MET A 194 -4.04 6.81 -21.30
CA MET A 194 -4.73 7.63 -20.31
C MET A 194 -3.76 8.35 -19.34
N GLY A 195 -2.46 8.13 -19.46
CA GLY A 195 -1.43 8.73 -18.58
C GLY A 195 -1.20 7.96 -17.28
N GLY A 196 -1.65 6.71 -17.19
CA GLY A 196 -1.36 5.81 -16.08
C GLY A 196 0.13 5.55 -15.95
N LYS A 197 0.66 5.77 -14.75
CA LYS A 197 2.09 5.65 -14.41
C LYS A 197 2.25 5.15 -13.00
N SER A 198 3.35 4.45 -12.73
CA SER A 198 3.78 4.12 -11.37
C SER A 198 5.23 4.55 -11.18
N ILE A 199 5.40 5.84 -10.86
CA ILE A 199 6.72 6.47 -10.76
C ILE A 199 7.47 5.94 -9.54
N GLY A 200 8.67 5.43 -9.77
CA GLY A 200 9.55 4.89 -8.73
C GLY A 200 9.21 3.47 -8.30
N TRP A 201 8.26 2.81 -8.97
CA TRP A 201 7.95 1.41 -8.72
C TRP A 201 8.97 0.49 -9.40
N ASP A 202 9.53 -0.43 -8.61
CA ASP A 202 10.55 -1.35 -9.10
C ASP A 202 9.94 -2.64 -9.67
N PHE A 203 10.06 -2.81 -10.98
CA PHE A 203 9.64 -4.02 -11.71
C PHE A 203 10.78 -5.01 -11.95
N SER A 204 12.04 -4.66 -11.65
CA SER A 204 13.21 -5.45 -12.03
C SER A 204 13.16 -6.89 -11.52
N VAL A 205 12.81 -7.09 -10.24
CA VAL A 205 12.70 -8.42 -9.62
C VAL A 205 11.63 -9.28 -10.30
N ASN A 206 10.51 -8.67 -10.71
CA ASN A 206 9.46 -9.39 -11.44
C ASN A 206 9.92 -9.78 -12.86
N ILE A 207 10.67 -8.92 -13.53
CA ILE A 207 11.26 -9.21 -14.86
C ILE A 207 12.26 -10.37 -14.74
N GLU A 208 13.15 -10.33 -13.75
CA GLU A 208 14.10 -11.41 -13.47
C GLU A 208 13.36 -12.73 -13.23
N ARG A 209 12.30 -12.70 -12.41
CA ARG A 209 11.49 -13.89 -12.13
C ARG A 209 10.75 -14.41 -13.36
N ALA A 210 10.19 -13.53 -14.18
CA ALA A 210 9.54 -13.92 -15.44
C ALA A 210 10.53 -14.60 -16.39
N LYS A 211 11.78 -14.13 -16.44
CA LYS A 211 12.87 -14.77 -17.19
C LYS A 211 13.17 -16.18 -16.68
N GLU A 212 13.24 -16.37 -15.36
CA GLU A 212 13.40 -17.70 -14.76
C GLU A 212 12.24 -18.66 -15.11
N GLN A 213 11.03 -18.12 -15.25
CA GLN A 213 9.83 -18.85 -15.68
C GLN A 213 9.79 -19.12 -17.20
N GLY A 214 10.78 -18.66 -17.97
CA GLY A 214 10.83 -18.85 -19.42
C GLY A 214 9.90 -17.91 -20.19
N PHE A 215 9.57 -16.73 -19.64
CA PHE A 215 8.89 -15.68 -20.37
C PHE A 215 9.77 -15.19 -21.52
N GLU A 216 9.22 -15.16 -22.73
CA GLU A 216 9.81 -14.53 -23.92
C GLU A 216 8.69 -13.79 -24.68
N PRO A 217 8.91 -12.55 -25.17
CA PRO A 217 10.18 -11.81 -25.20
C PRO A 217 10.40 -10.88 -23.98
N ILE A 218 11.49 -11.02 -23.23
CA ILE A 218 11.79 -10.21 -22.03
C ILE A 218 11.85 -8.70 -22.32
N GLU A 219 12.26 -8.32 -23.54
CA GLU A 219 12.30 -6.92 -23.98
C GLU A 219 10.93 -6.24 -23.90
N LEU A 220 9.84 -7.00 -24.06
CA LEU A 220 8.48 -6.49 -23.91
C LEU A 220 8.23 -6.00 -22.47
N LEU A 221 8.64 -6.79 -21.47
CA LEU A 221 8.48 -6.41 -20.06
C LEU A 221 9.32 -5.17 -19.75
N GLN A 222 10.55 -5.10 -20.27
CA GLN A 222 11.39 -3.92 -20.06
C GLN A 222 10.76 -2.66 -20.66
N GLN A 223 10.20 -2.75 -21.88
CA GLN A 223 9.53 -1.61 -22.52
C GLN A 223 8.33 -1.12 -21.71
N TYR A 224 7.50 -2.02 -21.19
CA TYR A 224 6.39 -1.62 -20.32
C TYR A 224 6.88 -1.04 -19.00
N ALA A 225 7.87 -1.65 -18.35
CA ALA A 225 8.45 -1.13 -17.11
C ALA A 225 8.97 0.31 -17.29
N ASP A 226 9.71 0.56 -18.37
CA ASP A 226 10.24 1.88 -18.70
C ASP A 226 9.12 2.90 -18.94
N LYS A 227 8.10 2.53 -19.72
CA LYS A 227 6.94 3.39 -19.99
C LYS A 227 6.13 3.68 -18.73
N ILE A 228 5.98 2.73 -17.82
CA ILE A 228 5.22 2.91 -16.57
C ILE A 228 5.99 3.80 -15.59
N SER A 229 7.33 3.72 -15.60
CA SER A 229 8.21 4.40 -14.64
C SER A 229 8.58 5.84 -15.00
N GLN A 230 8.37 6.26 -16.26
CA GLN A 230 8.68 7.59 -16.80
C GLN A 230 7.49 8.56 -16.74
#